data_AF-A0A453C9C8-F1
#
_entry.id   AF-A0A453C9C8-F1
#
_cell.length_a   1.000
_cell.length_b   1.000
_cell.length_c   1.000
_cell.angle_alpha   90.00
_cell.angle_beta   90.00
_cell.angle_gamma   90.00
#
_symmetry.space_group_name_H-M   'P 1'
#
loop_
_entity.id
_entity.type
_entity.pdbx_description
1 polymer ?
#
loop_
_entity_poly.entity_id
_entity_poly.type
_entity_poly.pdbx_seq_one_letter_code
_entity_poly.pdbx_strand_id
1 'polypeptide(L)'
;LPQPRRLPRRPGRRVRPLLLPPQDGALQACREARIWNGVFERAERVAGIERGSIRATVLVETLPAVFQMDEILHELRDHSAGLNCGRWDYIFSYVKTFRAHPDRLLPDRALVGMAQHFMRSYSHLLIRTCHRRRVHAMGGMAAQIPIKDDAAANEAALELVRGDKLREVRAGHDGTWAAHPGLIPAIREVFEGHLGGKPNQIDAAAPVDAITEEDLIQPPRGARTVEGLRLNTRVGVQYLAAWLGGSGSVP
;
A
#
# COMPACT_ATOMS: atom_id res chain seq x y z
N LEU A 1 -0.89 36.41 33.96
CA LEU A 1 -1.07 35.29 33.01
C LEU A 1 0.30 34.76 32.60
N PRO A 2 0.72 33.55 32.98
CA PRO A 2 2.03 33.04 32.59
C PRO A 2 1.98 32.58 31.13
N GLN A 3 2.95 33.05 30.33
CA GLN A 3 3.11 32.67 28.92
C GLN A 3 3.41 31.17 28.78
N PRO A 4 2.89 30.48 27.75
CA PRO A 4 3.26 29.10 27.48
C PRO A 4 4.74 29.02 27.11
N ARG A 5 5.52 28.31 27.94
CA ARG A 5 6.93 27.99 27.67
C ARG A 5 7.00 27.17 26.38
N ARG A 6 7.58 27.75 25.32
CA ARG A 6 7.96 27.00 24.11
C ARG A 6 9.00 25.94 24.51
N LEU A 7 8.67 24.67 24.29
CA LEU A 7 9.64 23.58 24.41
C LEU A 7 10.81 23.83 23.44
N PRO A 8 12.06 23.71 23.89
CA PRO A 8 13.21 23.93 23.01
C PRO A 8 13.23 22.87 21.90
N ARG A 9 13.41 23.33 20.66
CA ARG A 9 13.62 22.49 19.48
C ARG A 9 14.83 21.59 19.73
N ARG A 10 14.65 20.26 19.75
CA ARG A 10 15.76 19.31 19.63
C ARG A 10 16.08 19.12 18.15
N PRO A 11 17.22 19.59 17.63
CA PRO A 11 17.63 19.32 16.26
C PRO A 11 17.88 17.81 16.11
N GLY A 12 17.41 17.19 15.03
CA GLY A 12 17.83 15.83 14.66
C GLY A 12 16.83 14.68 14.88
N ARG A 13 15.59 14.92 15.30
CA ARG A 13 14.56 13.87 15.21
C ARG A 13 14.08 13.74 13.77
N ARG A 14 14.47 12.65 13.09
CA ARG A 14 13.83 12.23 11.83
C ARG A 14 12.33 12.06 12.10
N VAL A 15 11.50 12.90 11.51
CA VAL A 15 10.05 12.67 11.48
C VAL A 15 9.85 11.42 10.63
N ARG A 16 9.31 10.36 11.24
CA ARG A 16 8.86 9.18 10.48
C ARG A 16 7.45 9.48 9.95
N PRO A 17 7.17 9.26 8.66
CA PRO A 17 5.81 9.37 8.17
C PRO A 17 4.93 8.35 8.89
N LEU A 18 3.78 8.83 9.38
CA LEU A 18 2.65 8.03 9.77
C LEU A 18 2.07 7.33 8.55
N LEU A 19 1.39 6.23 8.79
CA LEU A 19 0.65 5.52 7.76
C LEU A 19 -0.84 5.77 7.99
N LEU A 20 -1.57 6.18 6.95
CA LEU A 20 -3.01 6.45 7.02
C LEU A 20 -3.80 5.51 6.10
N PRO A 21 -4.90 4.87 6.56
CA PRO A 21 -5.34 4.62 7.95
C PRO A 21 -5.06 3.15 8.37
N PRO A 22 -4.60 2.89 9.62
CA PRO A 22 -4.10 1.56 9.97
C PRO A 22 -5.12 0.56 10.55
N GLN A 23 -6.37 0.91 10.86
CA GLN A 23 -7.46 -0.05 11.16
C GLN A 23 -8.79 0.71 11.38
N ASP A 24 -9.88 0.20 10.82
CA ASP A 24 -11.26 0.75 10.77
C ASP A 24 -11.48 2.00 9.89
N GLY A 25 -11.34 1.82 8.57
CA GLY A 25 -11.83 2.75 7.55
C GLY A 25 -10.78 3.18 6.54
N ALA A 26 -10.37 2.27 5.64
CA ALA A 26 -9.54 2.60 4.49
C ALA A 26 -10.16 3.78 3.71
N LEU A 27 -9.31 4.76 3.37
CA LEU A 27 -9.70 5.97 2.66
C LEU A 27 -10.44 5.61 1.36
N GLN A 28 -11.63 6.17 1.16
CA GLN A 28 -12.47 5.99 -0.05
C GLN A 28 -12.68 7.29 -0.82
N ALA A 29 -12.54 8.44 -0.16
CA ALA A 29 -12.74 9.74 -0.78
C ALA A 29 -11.72 10.78 -0.33
N CYS A 30 -11.42 11.76 -1.19
CA CYS A 30 -10.54 12.87 -0.84
C CYS A 30 -11.05 13.70 0.35
N ARG A 31 -12.37 13.74 0.57
CA ARG A 31 -12.97 14.40 1.74
C ARG A 31 -12.53 13.79 3.07
N GLU A 32 -12.29 12.49 3.11
CA GLU A 32 -11.74 11.83 4.31
C GLU A 32 -10.27 12.23 4.52
N ALA A 33 -9.50 12.42 3.44
CA ALA A 33 -8.13 12.93 3.52
C ALA A 33 -8.11 14.37 4.08
N ARG A 34 -9.10 15.20 3.74
CA ARG A 34 -9.28 16.54 4.34
C ARG A 34 -9.52 16.47 5.84
N ILE A 35 -10.33 15.51 6.30
CA ILE A 35 -10.57 15.31 7.74
C ILE A 35 -9.25 14.99 8.45
N TRP A 36 -8.44 14.08 7.88
CA TRP A 36 -7.11 13.77 8.41
C TRP A 36 -6.18 14.98 8.43
N ASN A 37 -6.18 15.79 7.37
CA ASN A 37 -5.42 17.04 7.35
C ASN A 37 -5.83 17.97 8.51
N GLY A 38 -7.13 18.11 8.79
CA GLY A 38 -7.64 18.87 9.93
C GLY A 38 -7.20 18.31 11.29
N VAL A 39 -7.15 16.98 11.43
CA VAL A 39 -6.63 16.31 12.64
C VAL A 39 -5.14 16.64 12.83
N PHE A 40 -4.35 16.58 11.77
CA PHE A 40 -2.91 16.91 11.81
C PHE A 40 -2.66 18.36 12.17
N GLU A 41 -3.30 19.31 11.48
CA GLU A 41 -3.16 20.73 11.78
C GLU A 41 -3.54 21.05 13.22
N ARG A 42 -4.59 20.39 13.76
CA ARG A 42 -4.98 20.54 15.15
C ARG A 42 -3.92 19.96 16.10
N ALA A 43 -3.42 18.75 15.83
CA ALA A 43 -2.41 18.09 16.64
C ALA A 43 -1.11 18.91 16.70
N GLU A 44 -0.64 19.42 15.55
CA GLU A 44 0.56 20.25 15.46
C GLU A 44 0.40 21.55 16.24
N ARG A 45 -0.75 22.21 16.11
CA ARG A 45 -1.08 23.44 16.85
C ARG A 45 -1.09 23.20 18.36
N VAL A 46 -1.70 22.12 18.82
CA VAL A 46 -1.77 21.75 20.24
C VAL A 46 -0.37 21.40 20.79
N ALA A 47 0.44 20.68 20.00
CA ALA A 47 1.80 20.34 20.36
C ALA A 47 2.80 21.52 20.23
N GLY A 48 2.39 22.64 19.61
CA GLY A 48 3.25 23.80 19.38
C GLY A 48 4.38 23.54 18.38
N ILE A 49 4.19 22.58 17.46
CA ILE A 49 5.16 22.25 16.39
C ILE A 49 4.76 22.91 15.07
N GLU A 50 5.69 22.91 14.12
CA GLU A 50 5.52 23.58 12.83
C GLU A 50 4.53 22.81 11.94
N ARG A 51 3.79 23.53 11.09
CA ARG A 51 2.86 22.92 10.14
C ARG A 51 3.60 21.99 9.17
N GLY A 52 3.06 20.81 8.90
CA GLY A 52 3.74 19.82 8.05
C GLY A 52 4.90 19.11 8.74
N SER A 53 4.96 19.19 10.08
CA SER A 53 5.82 18.33 10.89
C SER A 53 5.30 16.90 10.89
N ILE A 54 3.99 16.70 10.85
CA ILE A 54 3.39 15.38 10.66
C ILE A 54 3.52 15.02 9.18
N ARG A 55 4.05 13.82 8.91
CA ARG A 55 4.11 13.26 7.57
C ARG A 55 3.25 12.01 7.50
N ALA A 56 2.60 11.75 6.37
CA ALA A 56 1.65 10.65 6.21
C ALA A 56 1.75 10.01 4.82
N THR A 57 1.85 8.69 4.77
CA THR A 57 1.66 7.90 3.54
C THR A 57 0.27 7.31 3.55
N VAL A 58 -0.49 7.47 2.46
CA VAL A 58 -1.86 6.96 2.35
C VAL A 58 -1.86 5.60 1.65
N LEU A 59 -2.54 4.59 2.21
CA LEU A 59 -2.82 3.36 1.48
C LEU A 59 -3.96 3.60 0.50
N VAL A 60 -3.72 3.39 -0.79
CA VAL A 60 -4.77 3.43 -1.81
C VAL A 60 -5.33 2.02 -1.96
N GLU A 61 -5.95 1.51 -0.92
CA GLU A 61 -6.40 0.11 -0.85
C GLU A 61 -7.91 -0.03 -1.01
N THR A 62 -8.57 0.99 -1.55
CA THR A 62 -9.98 0.93 -1.92
C THR A 62 -10.18 1.27 -3.39
N LEU A 63 -11.16 0.62 -4.00
CA LEU A 63 -11.50 0.89 -5.40
C LEU A 63 -11.93 2.35 -5.61
N PRO A 64 -12.78 2.97 -4.78
CA PRO A 64 -13.13 4.38 -4.96
C PRO A 64 -11.94 5.35 -4.85
N ALA A 65 -10.95 5.05 -4.00
CA ALA A 65 -9.80 5.93 -3.81
C ALA A 65 -8.85 5.99 -5.01
N VAL A 66 -8.80 4.95 -5.85
CA VAL A 66 -7.93 4.96 -7.03
C VAL A 66 -8.30 6.08 -8.01
N PHE A 67 -9.58 6.46 -8.06
CA PHE A 67 -10.10 7.54 -8.90
C PHE A 67 -9.90 8.94 -8.31
N GLN A 68 -9.39 9.03 -7.08
CA GLN A 68 -9.25 10.29 -6.34
C GLN A 68 -7.83 10.49 -5.78
N MET A 69 -6.84 9.77 -6.30
CA MET A 69 -5.47 9.81 -5.76
C MET A 69 -4.86 11.21 -5.79
N ASP A 70 -5.11 11.97 -6.84
CA ASP A 70 -4.54 13.30 -7.00
C ASP A 70 -5.18 14.31 -6.03
N GLU A 71 -6.49 14.21 -5.83
CA GLU A 71 -7.27 14.99 -4.87
C GLU A 71 -6.89 14.62 -3.43
N ILE A 72 -6.70 13.33 -3.13
CA ILE A 72 -6.19 12.88 -1.82
C ILE A 72 -4.83 13.52 -1.53
N LEU A 73 -3.91 13.50 -2.50
CA LEU A 73 -2.61 14.15 -2.36
C LEU A 73 -2.73 15.67 -2.21
N HIS A 74 -3.69 16.31 -2.90
CA HIS A 74 -3.93 17.74 -2.78
C HIS A 74 -4.44 18.14 -1.39
N GLU A 75 -5.39 17.38 -0.84
CA GLU A 75 -5.95 17.61 0.50
C GLU A 75 -4.90 17.42 1.60
N LEU A 76 -3.94 16.52 1.39
CA LEU A 76 -2.83 16.24 2.31
C LEU A 76 -1.51 16.90 1.91
N ARG A 77 -1.49 17.86 0.97
CA ARG A 77 -0.23 18.36 0.36
C ARG A 77 0.86 18.82 1.36
N ASP A 78 0.46 19.35 2.51
CA ASP A 78 1.41 19.82 3.53
C ASP A 78 1.98 18.69 4.39
N HIS A 79 1.27 17.55 4.45
CA HIS A 79 1.56 16.40 5.31
C HIS A 79 1.85 15.11 4.52
N SER A 80 1.66 15.08 3.20
CA SER A 80 1.83 13.86 2.41
C SER A 80 3.31 13.47 2.29
N ALA A 81 3.57 12.17 2.43
CA ALA A 81 4.84 11.52 2.12
C ALA A 81 4.72 10.57 0.92
N GLY A 82 3.52 10.36 0.39
CA GLY A 82 3.27 9.46 -0.73
C GLY A 82 2.00 8.63 -0.61
N LEU A 83 1.86 7.71 -1.55
CA LEU A 83 0.80 6.70 -1.59
C LEU A 83 1.40 5.29 -1.57
N ASN A 84 0.63 4.30 -1.14
CA ASN A 84 1.02 2.90 -1.10
C ASN A 84 0.04 1.99 -1.84
N CYS A 85 0.58 0.98 -2.54
CA CYS A 85 -0.20 -0.07 -3.16
C CYS A 85 -0.58 -1.20 -2.19
N GLY A 86 -1.86 -1.58 -2.18
CA GLY A 86 -2.37 -2.76 -1.48
C GLY A 86 -2.94 -3.81 -2.43
N ARG A 87 -2.84 -5.10 -2.07
CA ARG A 87 -3.46 -6.20 -2.84
C ARG A 87 -4.79 -6.64 -2.23
N TRP A 88 -4.75 -7.18 -1.00
CA TRP A 88 -5.91 -7.87 -0.43
C TRP A 88 -7.08 -6.93 -0.15
N ASP A 89 -6.84 -5.79 0.50
CA ASP A 89 -7.88 -4.79 0.76
C ASP A 89 -8.40 -4.16 -0.54
N TYR A 90 -7.55 -3.95 -1.55
CA TYR A 90 -7.97 -3.41 -2.84
C TYR A 90 -8.92 -4.36 -3.57
N ILE A 91 -8.59 -5.65 -3.68
CA ILE A 91 -9.47 -6.63 -4.33
C ILE A 91 -10.73 -6.90 -3.50
N PHE A 92 -10.64 -6.82 -2.17
CA PHE A 92 -11.81 -6.88 -1.29
C PHE A 92 -12.74 -5.68 -1.53
N SER A 93 -12.18 -4.48 -1.65
CA SER A 93 -12.92 -3.27 -1.97
C SER A 93 -13.57 -3.34 -3.35
N TYR A 94 -12.89 -3.92 -4.35
CA TYR A 94 -13.47 -4.18 -5.67
C TYR A 94 -14.72 -5.05 -5.57
N VAL A 95 -14.65 -6.19 -4.86
CA VAL A 95 -15.82 -7.08 -4.64
C VAL A 95 -16.94 -6.35 -3.89
N LYS A 96 -16.61 -5.60 -2.83
CA LYS A 96 -17.59 -4.86 -2.04
C LYS A 96 -18.31 -3.79 -2.86
N THR A 97 -17.58 -3.09 -3.71
CA THR A 97 -18.09 -2.02 -4.58
C THR A 97 -18.99 -2.60 -5.66
N PHE A 98 -18.55 -3.67 -6.31
CA PHE A 98 -19.29 -4.32 -7.40
C PHE A 98 -20.19 -5.49 -6.96
N ARG A 99 -20.54 -5.61 -5.68
CA ARG A 99 -21.31 -6.76 -5.15
C ARG A 99 -22.66 -7.03 -5.84
N ALA A 100 -23.24 -6.00 -6.46
CA ALA A 100 -24.51 -6.08 -7.19
C ALA A 100 -24.35 -6.30 -8.71
N HIS A 101 -23.11 -6.45 -9.19
CA HIS A 101 -22.76 -6.53 -10.61
C HIS A 101 -22.27 -7.94 -10.96
N PRO A 102 -23.13 -8.81 -11.53
CA PRO A 102 -22.78 -10.21 -11.80
C PRO A 102 -21.69 -10.37 -12.88
N ASP A 103 -21.46 -9.35 -13.68
CA ASP A 103 -20.41 -9.27 -14.72
C ASP A 103 -19.02 -8.91 -14.15
N ARG A 104 -18.94 -8.50 -12.88
CA ARG A 104 -17.69 -8.03 -12.23
C ARG A 104 -17.20 -9.00 -11.14
N LEU A 105 -17.42 -10.31 -11.32
CA LEU A 105 -16.96 -11.34 -10.38
C LEU A 105 -15.44 -11.59 -10.50
N LEU A 106 -14.78 -11.81 -9.36
CA LEU A 106 -13.37 -12.18 -9.32
C LEU A 106 -13.18 -13.72 -9.46
N PRO A 107 -12.06 -14.17 -10.05
CA PRO A 107 -11.62 -15.56 -9.97
C PRO A 107 -11.07 -15.87 -8.57
N ASP A 108 -10.52 -17.07 -8.39
CA ASP A 108 -9.80 -17.43 -7.17
C ASP A 108 -8.75 -16.35 -6.82
N ARG A 109 -8.80 -15.82 -5.58
CA ARG A 109 -8.01 -14.65 -5.16
C ARG A 109 -6.50 -14.80 -5.36
N ALA A 110 -5.99 -16.04 -5.35
CA ALA A 110 -4.59 -16.34 -5.61
C ALA A 110 -4.15 -15.94 -7.03
N LEU A 111 -5.07 -16.05 -8.01
CA LEU A 111 -4.86 -15.68 -9.43
C LEU A 111 -4.95 -14.17 -9.67
N VAL A 112 -5.54 -13.43 -8.72
CA VAL A 112 -5.65 -11.96 -8.76
C VAL A 112 -4.37 -11.31 -8.25
N GLY A 113 -3.28 -11.50 -8.98
CA GLY A 113 -1.96 -10.92 -8.67
C GLY A 113 -1.73 -9.53 -9.27
N MET A 114 -0.64 -8.87 -8.87
CA MET A 114 -0.29 -7.52 -9.35
C MET A 114 0.00 -7.44 -10.86
N ALA A 115 0.15 -8.58 -11.54
CA ALA A 115 0.36 -8.64 -12.99
C ALA A 115 -0.95 -8.64 -13.81
N GLN A 116 -2.11 -8.84 -13.17
CA GLN A 116 -3.41 -8.71 -13.84
C GLN A 116 -3.62 -7.26 -14.29
N HIS A 117 -4.32 -7.05 -15.40
CA HIS A 117 -4.46 -5.74 -16.05
C HIS A 117 -4.85 -4.63 -15.07
N PHE A 118 -5.97 -4.77 -14.38
CA PHE A 118 -6.44 -3.72 -13.47
C PHE A 118 -5.51 -3.44 -12.30
N MET A 119 -4.83 -4.45 -11.74
CA MET A 119 -3.85 -4.25 -10.67
C MET A 119 -2.59 -3.56 -11.17
N ARG A 120 -2.14 -3.88 -12.38
CA ARG A 120 -1.01 -3.23 -13.03
C ARG A 120 -1.33 -1.78 -13.36
N SER A 121 -2.50 -1.52 -13.94
CA SER A 121 -3.01 -0.18 -14.22
C SER A 121 -3.12 0.65 -12.95
N TYR A 122 -3.66 0.08 -11.87
CA TYR A 122 -3.67 0.70 -10.56
C TYR A 122 -2.28 1.10 -10.06
N SER A 123 -1.31 0.18 -10.06
CA SER A 123 0.07 0.44 -9.62
C SER A 123 0.73 1.54 -10.46
N HIS A 124 0.59 1.47 -11.78
CA HIS A 124 1.16 2.45 -12.70
C HIS A 124 0.53 3.84 -12.54
N LEU A 125 -0.79 3.92 -12.35
CA LEU A 125 -1.47 5.21 -12.11
C LEU A 125 -1.03 5.83 -10.78
N LEU A 126 -0.85 5.01 -9.73
CA LEU A 126 -0.36 5.47 -8.44
C LEU A 126 1.04 6.06 -8.58
N ILE A 127 1.96 5.35 -9.24
CA ILE A 127 3.33 5.82 -9.50
C ILE A 127 3.31 7.16 -10.23
N ARG A 128 2.60 7.22 -11.37
CA ARG A 128 2.48 8.45 -12.17
C ARG A 128 1.93 9.62 -11.36
N THR A 129 0.91 9.38 -10.54
CA THR A 129 0.26 10.42 -9.73
C THR A 129 1.19 10.92 -8.63
N CYS A 130 1.86 10.02 -7.91
CA CYS A 130 2.84 10.36 -6.88
C CYS A 130 4.03 11.14 -7.43
N HIS A 131 4.66 10.65 -8.49
CA HIS A 131 5.87 11.26 -9.05
C HIS A 131 5.59 12.64 -9.66
N ARG A 132 4.43 12.83 -10.31
CA ARG A 132 3.95 14.15 -10.75
C ARG A 132 3.83 15.15 -9.59
N ARG A 133 3.43 14.67 -8.41
CA ARG A 133 3.29 15.45 -7.17
C ARG A 133 4.56 15.47 -6.32
N ARG A 134 5.67 14.90 -6.80
CA ARG A 134 6.98 14.87 -6.11
C ARG A 134 6.95 14.14 -4.75
N VAL A 135 6.15 13.09 -4.64
CA VAL A 135 6.03 12.24 -3.44
C VAL A 135 6.29 10.77 -3.77
N HIS A 136 6.50 9.94 -2.74
CA HIS A 136 6.84 8.53 -2.93
C HIS A 136 5.63 7.69 -3.40
N ALA A 137 5.90 6.72 -4.26
CA ALA A 137 5.00 5.65 -4.68
C ALA A 137 5.50 4.32 -4.10
N MET A 138 4.84 3.81 -3.07
CA MET A 138 5.26 2.60 -2.38
C MET A 138 4.58 1.35 -2.95
N GLY A 139 5.35 0.29 -3.14
CA GLY A 139 4.89 -1.05 -3.53
C GLY A 139 4.22 -1.81 -2.38
N GLY A 140 3.69 -3.00 -2.68
CA GLY A 140 2.87 -3.79 -1.76
C GLY A 140 3.66 -4.67 -0.79
N MET A 141 2.92 -5.41 0.04
CA MET A 141 3.47 -6.32 1.04
C MET A 141 3.98 -7.63 0.42
N ALA A 142 5.22 -8.04 0.73
CA ALA A 142 5.63 -9.44 0.68
C ALA A 142 5.30 -10.13 2.01
N ALA A 143 4.37 -11.09 1.98
CA ALA A 143 3.77 -11.69 3.17
C ALA A 143 4.28 -13.12 3.48
N GLN A 144 5.23 -13.63 2.71
CA GLN A 144 5.78 -14.96 2.88
C GLN A 144 6.48 -15.09 4.24
N ILE A 145 6.05 -16.06 5.04
CA ILE A 145 6.69 -16.39 6.32
C ILE A 145 7.59 -17.60 6.08
N PRO A 146 8.86 -17.56 6.52
CA PRO A 146 9.76 -18.71 6.40
C PRO A 146 9.16 -19.97 7.05
N ILE A 147 9.16 -21.06 6.31
CA ILE A 147 8.73 -22.38 6.76
C ILE A 147 9.87 -23.00 7.55
N LYS A 148 9.60 -23.40 8.79
CA LYS A 148 10.59 -24.04 9.65
C LYS A 148 11.03 -25.37 9.03
N ASP A 149 12.34 -25.60 8.99
CA ASP A 149 12.97 -26.85 8.54
C ASP A 149 12.73 -27.22 7.05
N ASP A 150 12.34 -26.26 6.20
CA ASP A 150 12.16 -26.48 4.76
C ASP A 150 12.92 -25.44 3.92
N ALA A 151 14.21 -25.69 3.71
CA ALA A 151 15.09 -24.80 2.95
C ALA A 151 14.67 -24.66 1.48
N ALA A 152 14.15 -25.73 0.86
CA ALA A 152 13.77 -25.73 -0.55
C ALA A 152 12.50 -24.88 -0.78
N ALA A 153 11.49 -25.02 0.08
CA ALA A 153 10.29 -24.19 0.00
C ALA A 153 10.58 -22.72 0.32
N ASN A 154 11.50 -22.46 1.26
CA ASN A 154 11.94 -21.11 1.57
C ASN A 154 12.64 -20.44 0.38
N GLU A 155 13.53 -21.14 -0.31
CA GLU A 155 14.20 -20.58 -1.49
C GLU A 155 13.20 -20.30 -2.62
N ALA A 156 12.28 -21.24 -2.88
CA ALA A 156 11.22 -21.03 -3.87
C ALA A 156 10.33 -19.82 -3.52
N ALA A 157 10.00 -19.63 -2.24
CA ALA A 157 9.25 -18.47 -1.77
C ALA A 157 10.05 -17.16 -1.92
N LEU A 158 11.36 -17.18 -1.63
CA LEU A 158 12.24 -16.03 -1.81
C LEU A 158 12.38 -15.64 -3.28
N GLU A 159 12.48 -16.59 -4.20
CA GLU A 159 12.51 -16.31 -5.64
C GLU A 159 11.22 -15.62 -6.12
N LEU A 160 10.06 -16.06 -5.63
CA LEU A 160 8.80 -15.37 -5.90
C LEU A 160 8.80 -13.94 -5.35
N VAL A 161 9.33 -13.73 -4.14
CA VAL A 161 9.47 -12.39 -3.54
C VAL A 161 10.41 -11.53 -4.39
N ARG A 162 11.57 -12.04 -4.80
CA ARG A 162 12.52 -11.32 -5.66
C ARG A 162 11.88 -10.93 -6.98
N GLY A 163 11.18 -11.84 -7.64
CA GLY A 163 10.45 -11.58 -8.89
C GLY A 163 9.37 -10.50 -8.74
N ASP A 164 8.59 -10.57 -7.65
CA ASP A 164 7.57 -9.57 -7.35
C ASP A 164 8.17 -8.18 -7.06
N LYS A 165 9.27 -8.12 -6.31
CA LYS A 165 9.95 -6.85 -5.99
C LYS A 165 10.69 -6.27 -7.16
N LEU A 166 11.21 -7.12 -8.05
CA LEU A 166 11.84 -6.68 -9.28
C LEU A 166 10.80 -6.05 -10.21
N ARG A 167 9.58 -6.60 -10.27
CA ARG A 167 8.46 -6.00 -10.99
C ARG A 167 8.09 -4.64 -10.42
N GLU A 168 7.99 -4.51 -9.08
CA GLU A 168 7.65 -3.25 -8.43
C GLU A 168 8.69 -2.15 -8.70
N VAL A 169 9.97 -2.44 -8.47
CA VAL A 169 11.02 -1.43 -8.65
C VAL A 169 11.19 -1.05 -10.12
N ARG A 170 11.07 -1.99 -11.06
CA ARG A 170 11.10 -1.71 -12.51
C ARG A 170 9.91 -0.87 -12.99
N ALA A 171 8.75 -1.00 -12.33
CA ALA A 171 7.58 -0.18 -12.66
C ALA A 171 7.76 1.30 -12.22
N GLY A 172 8.65 1.55 -11.26
CA GLY A 172 8.93 2.90 -10.73
C GLY A 172 8.58 3.08 -9.25
N HIS A 173 8.31 2.02 -8.49
CA HIS A 173 8.10 2.17 -7.05
C HIS A 173 9.38 2.62 -6.34
N ASP A 174 9.24 3.52 -5.37
CA ASP A 174 10.35 4.10 -4.61
C ASP A 174 10.79 3.22 -3.42
N GLY A 175 9.94 2.26 -3.04
CA GLY A 175 10.19 1.32 -1.96
C GLY A 175 9.05 0.29 -1.86
N THR A 176 9.15 -0.62 -0.88
CA THR A 176 8.23 -1.76 -0.73
C THR A 176 8.09 -2.18 0.74
N TRP A 177 7.13 -3.05 1.03
CA TRP A 177 6.92 -3.66 2.35
C TRP A 177 7.31 -5.14 2.44
N ALA A 178 7.65 -5.54 3.67
CA ALA A 178 7.97 -6.91 4.06
C ALA A 178 7.27 -7.23 5.39
N ALA A 179 6.60 -8.40 5.47
CA ALA A 179 5.90 -8.83 6.68
C ALA A 179 6.84 -9.48 7.70
N HIS A 180 8.02 -9.94 7.24
CA HIS A 180 8.97 -10.67 8.06
C HIS A 180 10.40 -10.15 7.85
N PRO A 181 11.21 -9.95 8.92
CA PRO A 181 12.59 -9.46 8.80
C PRO A 181 13.49 -10.30 7.89
N GLY A 182 13.25 -11.61 7.83
CA GLY A 182 13.99 -12.54 6.96
C GLY A 182 13.86 -12.26 5.47
N LEU A 183 12.85 -11.50 5.03
CA LEU A 183 12.69 -11.10 3.62
C LEU A 183 13.52 -9.84 3.27
N ILE A 184 13.92 -9.05 4.28
CA ILE A 184 14.58 -7.76 4.06
C ILE A 184 15.85 -7.88 3.19
N PRO A 185 16.76 -8.85 3.41
CA PRO A 185 17.97 -8.96 2.60
C PRO A 185 17.68 -9.14 1.09
N ALA A 186 16.78 -10.06 0.73
CA ALA A 186 16.42 -10.33 -0.66
C ALA A 186 15.71 -9.12 -1.31
N ILE A 187 14.82 -8.47 -0.57
CA ILE A 187 14.14 -7.26 -1.04
C ILE A 187 15.13 -6.12 -1.26
N ARG A 188 16.06 -5.94 -0.32
CA ARG A 188 17.07 -4.88 -0.38
C ARG A 188 18.01 -5.08 -1.56
N GLU A 189 18.47 -6.30 -1.80
CA GLU A 189 19.29 -6.66 -2.97
C GLU A 189 18.63 -6.22 -4.28
N VAL A 190 17.34 -6.52 -4.45
CA VAL A 190 16.58 -6.17 -5.65
C VAL A 190 16.42 -4.66 -5.81
N PHE A 191 16.04 -3.95 -4.74
CA PHE A 191 15.82 -2.50 -4.80
C PHE A 191 17.13 -1.72 -4.94
N GLU A 192 18.16 -2.02 -4.13
CA GLU A 192 19.45 -1.32 -4.21
C GLU A 192 20.14 -1.57 -5.55
N GLY A 193 20.07 -2.81 -6.08
CA GLY A 193 20.61 -3.16 -7.38
C GLY A 193 19.96 -2.39 -8.54
N HIS A 194 18.65 -2.14 -8.47
CA HIS A 194 17.94 -1.36 -9.49
C HIS A 194 18.14 0.15 -9.32
N LEU A 195 18.11 0.67 -8.09
CA LEU A 195 18.22 2.10 -7.81
C LEU A 195 19.62 2.66 -8.08
N GLY A 196 20.65 1.82 -8.08
CA GLY A 196 22.01 2.24 -8.46
C GLY A 196 22.56 3.37 -7.59
N GLY A 197 22.26 3.34 -6.29
CA GLY A 197 22.66 4.37 -5.32
C GLY A 197 21.73 5.58 -5.23
N LYS A 198 20.69 5.68 -6.06
CA LYS A 198 19.65 6.71 -5.90
C LYS A 198 18.77 6.38 -4.68
N PRO A 199 18.32 7.39 -3.92
CA PRO A 199 17.47 7.15 -2.76
C PRO A 199 16.02 6.78 -3.12
N ASN A 200 15.57 7.14 -4.33
CA ASN A 200 14.22 6.90 -4.86
C ASN A 200 14.20 7.11 -6.39
N GLN A 201 13.02 6.98 -7.00
CA GLN A 201 12.77 7.13 -8.44
C GLN A 201 11.79 8.27 -8.76
N ILE A 202 11.56 9.22 -7.84
CA ILE A 202 10.58 10.31 -8.00
C ILE A 202 10.91 11.21 -9.20
N ASP A 203 12.20 11.35 -9.54
CA ASP A 203 12.69 12.10 -10.70
C ASP A 203 12.61 11.32 -12.03
N ALA A 204 12.29 10.02 -11.99
CA ALA A 204 12.16 9.23 -13.20
C ALA A 204 10.86 9.59 -13.93
N ALA A 205 10.93 9.64 -15.26
CA ALA A 205 9.72 9.75 -16.06
C ALA A 205 8.90 8.47 -15.86
N ALA A 206 7.64 8.60 -15.42
CA ALA A 206 6.72 7.46 -15.33
C ALA A 206 6.45 6.93 -16.75
N PRO A 207 6.88 5.69 -17.09
CA PRO A 207 6.96 5.24 -18.48
C PRO A 207 5.62 4.68 -18.99
N VAL A 208 4.49 5.32 -18.68
CA VAL A 208 3.16 4.70 -18.89
C VAL A 208 2.22 5.62 -19.65
N ASP A 209 1.54 5.02 -20.63
CA ASP A 209 0.43 5.59 -21.39
C ASP A 209 -0.70 6.09 -20.48
N ALA A 210 -1.64 6.82 -21.06
CA ALA A 210 -2.84 7.25 -20.35
C ALA A 210 -3.65 6.03 -19.88
N ILE A 211 -3.81 5.91 -18.56
CA ILE A 211 -4.63 4.88 -17.93
C ILE A 211 -6.05 5.43 -17.83
N THR A 212 -7.02 4.67 -18.32
CA THR A 212 -8.43 5.03 -18.32
C THR A 212 -9.14 4.47 -17.09
N GLU A 213 -10.38 4.93 -16.87
CA GLU A 213 -11.22 4.38 -15.80
C GLU A 213 -11.56 2.91 -16.04
N GLU A 214 -11.77 2.49 -17.30
CA GLU A 214 -12.07 1.09 -17.63
C GLU A 214 -10.89 0.17 -17.33
N ASP A 215 -9.65 0.64 -17.53
CA ASP A 215 -8.45 -0.11 -17.19
C ASP A 215 -8.40 -0.48 -15.70
N LEU A 216 -8.92 0.38 -14.83
CA LEU A 216 -8.93 0.21 -13.38
C LEU A 216 -10.02 -0.73 -12.88
N ILE A 217 -11.05 -0.98 -13.70
CA ILE A 217 -12.19 -1.83 -13.34
C ILE A 217 -12.29 -3.10 -14.19
N GLN A 218 -11.34 -3.32 -15.10
CA GLN A 218 -11.36 -4.49 -15.96
C GLN A 218 -11.34 -5.79 -15.13
N PRO A 219 -12.32 -6.69 -15.30
CA PRO A 219 -12.38 -7.92 -14.52
C PRO A 219 -11.13 -8.79 -14.76
N PRO A 220 -10.43 -9.23 -13.71
CA PRO A 220 -9.29 -10.13 -13.86
C PRO A 220 -9.73 -11.51 -14.36
N ARG A 221 -8.81 -12.18 -15.06
CA ARG A 221 -9.06 -13.49 -15.66
C ARG A 221 -8.61 -14.62 -14.75
N GLY A 222 -9.38 -15.70 -14.70
CA GLY A 222 -9.01 -16.92 -13.99
C GLY A 222 -10.20 -17.84 -13.73
N ALA A 223 -9.91 -19.01 -13.17
CA ALA A 223 -10.92 -19.97 -12.77
C ALA A 223 -11.48 -19.65 -11.37
N ARG A 224 -12.68 -20.16 -11.10
CA ARG A 224 -13.29 -20.24 -9.76
C ARG A 224 -13.40 -21.71 -9.40
N THR A 225 -12.72 -22.15 -8.35
CA THR A 225 -12.60 -23.58 -8.04
C THR A 225 -13.14 -23.93 -6.65
N VAL A 226 -13.53 -25.19 -6.47
CA VAL A 226 -13.93 -25.70 -5.15
C VAL A 226 -12.75 -25.68 -4.18
N GLU A 227 -11.54 -25.97 -4.65
CA GLU A 227 -10.30 -25.87 -3.87
C GLU A 227 -10.03 -24.44 -3.40
N GLY A 228 -10.21 -23.44 -4.28
CA GLY A 228 -10.12 -22.02 -3.92
C GLY A 228 -11.13 -21.62 -2.85
N LEU A 229 -12.37 -22.11 -2.96
CA LEU A 229 -13.40 -21.91 -1.93
C LEU A 229 -12.99 -22.55 -0.59
N ARG A 230 -12.57 -23.81 -0.59
CA ARG A 230 -12.13 -24.54 0.61
C ARG A 230 -10.97 -23.83 1.31
N LEU A 231 -10.00 -23.32 0.53
CA LEU A 231 -8.88 -22.53 1.05
C LEU A 231 -9.37 -21.24 1.73
N ASN A 232 -10.27 -20.50 1.07
CA ASN A 232 -10.82 -19.25 1.62
C ASN A 232 -11.59 -19.50 2.92
N THR A 233 -12.42 -20.54 2.98
CA THR A 233 -13.14 -20.90 4.21
C THR A 233 -12.18 -21.25 5.34
N ARG A 234 -11.15 -22.06 5.07
CA ARG A 234 -10.16 -22.45 6.08
C ARG A 234 -9.41 -21.26 6.64
N VAL A 235 -8.84 -20.43 5.76
CA VAL A 235 -8.10 -19.22 6.14
C VAL A 235 -9.00 -18.24 6.90
N GLY A 236 -10.21 -18.00 6.41
CA GLY A 236 -11.16 -17.07 7.04
C GLY A 236 -11.56 -17.50 8.46
N VAL A 237 -11.88 -18.79 8.65
CA VAL A 237 -12.25 -19.31 9.97
C VAL A 237 -11.07 -19.29 10.94
N GLN A 238 -9.87 -19.73 10.49
CA GLN A 238 -8.68 -19.75 11.34
C GLN A 238 -8.24 -18.33 11.75
N TYR A 239 -8.24 -17.39 10.80
CA TYR A 239 -7.91 -16.00 11.09
C TYR A 239 -8.91 -15.39 12.07
N LEU A 240 -10.22 -15.59 11.86
CA LEU A 240 -11.26 -15.08 12.76
C LEU A 240 -11.14 -15.67 14.18
N ALA A 241 -10.88 -16.97 14.29
CA ALA A 241 -10.68 -17.62 15.58
C ALA A 241 -9.49 -17.04 16.34
N ALA A 242 -8.36 -16.84 15.66
CA ALA A 242 -7.18 -16.21 16.26
C ALA A 242 -7.42 -14.74 16.63
N TRP A 243 -8.10 -13.98 15.76
CA TRP A 243 -8.43 -12.57 15.99
C TRP A 243 -9.33 -12.39 17.22
N LEU A 244 -10.39 -13.22 17.34
CA LEU A 244 -11.25 -13.25 18.52
C LEU A 244 -10.49 -13.71 19.78
N GLY A 245 -9.43 -14.50 19.61
CA GLY A 245 -8.47 -14.86 20.65
C GLY A 245 -7.44 -13.78 21.00
N GLY A 246 -7.50 -12.60 20.38
CA GLY A 246 -6.60 -11.47 20.65
C GLY A 246 -5.35 -11.42 19.76
N SER A 247 -5.24 -12.26 18.73
CA SER A 247 -4.12 -12.24 17.77
C SER A 247 -4.56 -11.83 16.38
N GLY A 248 -4.21 -10.61 15.96
CA GLY A 248 -4.51 -10.07 14.63
C GLY A 248 -3.44 -10.32 13.56
N SER A 249 -2.32 -10.97 13.92
CA SER A 249 -1.24 -11.33 12.99
C SER A 249 -0.96 -12.82 13.12
N VAL A 250 -1.43 -13.59 12.15
CA VAL A 250 -1.53 -15.06 12.23
C VAL A 250 -0.64 -15.69 11.16
N PRO A 251 0.30 -16.58 11.54
CA PRO A 251 1.14 -17.30 10.59
C PRO A 251 0.39 -18.38 9.81
#